data_AF-A0A7K2MWV7-F1
#
_entry.id   AF-A0A7K2MWV7-F1
#
_cell.length_a   1.000
_cell.length_b   1.000
_cell.length_c   1.000
_cell.angle_alpha   90.00
_cell.angle_beta   90.00
_cell.angle_gamma   90.00
#
_symmetry.space_group_name_H-M   'P 1'
#
loop_
_entity.id
_entity.type
_entity.pdbx_description
1 polymer ?
#
loop_
_entity_poly.entity_id
_entity_poly.type
_entity_poly.pdbx_seq_one_letter_code
_entity_poly.pdbx_strand_id
1 'polypeptide(L)'
;RYMALGAAPVRSVNGLTGEVVLTAADVTAVPAGEAVLLAGDQTVEGTKTFAVPPATAAAPATDDALTRRGYVDAVSAAGTWSPSAMGFHGWSFDPAASSANSVQYCINGWVYLIGIPLHAPALVKNVVFYVPGYAGNNALSSSSYAGLYTAAGKRVGLTASLTTLIPATEGRTVICPLSAQYDAQPGLYWVALVVNGPSPNSNGPAFMRGASMGEAPGGSARMPGKFIRHGRLGVTGQTSLPTAFDPGTVVADSNAIWAALS
;
A
#
# COMPACT_ATOMS: atom_id res chain seq x y z
N ARG A 1 -40.99 33.70 -63.37
CA ARG A 1 -39.60 33.73 -63.91
C ARG A 1 -38.82 32.70 -63.09
N TYR A 2 -38.62 31.50 -63.63
CA TYR A 2 -37.98 30.40 -62.90
C TYR A 2 -36.47 30.50 -63.09
N MET A 3 -35.73 30.52 -61.98
CA MET A 3 -34.26 30.42 -61.99
C MET A 3 -33.89 28.99 -62.42
N ALA A 4 -33.04 28.86 -63.44
CA ALA A 4 -32.49 27.57 -63.82
C ALA A 4 -31.73 26.96 -62.63
N LEU A 5 -31.88 25.66 -62.42
CA LEU A 5 -31.30 24.91 -61.28
C LEU A 5 -29.76 25.00 -61.14
N GLY A 6 -29.05 25.55 -62.15
CA GLY A 6 -27.61 25.85 -62.07
C GLY A 6 -27.24 27.29 -61.66
N ALA A 7 -28.21 28.14 -61.31
CA ALA A 7 -27.99 29.59 -61.14
C ALA A 7 -27.78 30.07 -59.69
N ALA A 8 -27.73 29.16 -58.70
CA ALA A 8 -27.40 29.49 -57.31
C ALA A 8 -26.11 28.76 -56.88
N PRO A 9 -24.93 29.17 -57.41
CA PRO A 9 -23.66 28.59 -57.00
C PRO A 9 -23.41 28.81 -55.51
N VAL A 10 -22.67 27.90 -54.90
CA VAL A 10 -22.28 27.98 -53.49
C VAL A 10 -21.58 29.33 -53.26
N ARG A 11 -22.12 30.15 -52.35
CA ARG A 11 -21.64 31.52 -52.12
C ARG A 11 -20.23 31.57 -51.56
N SER A 12 -19.88 30.61 -50.71
CA SER A 12 -18.50 30.39 -50.25
C SER A 12 -18.37 29.05 -49.54
N VAL A 13 -17.34 28.29 -49.84
CA VAL A 13 -16.81 27.24 -48.95
C VAL A 13 -15.37 27.64 -48.59
N ASN A 14 -15.17 28.16 -47.38
CA ASN A 14 -13.86 28.66 -46.93
C ASN A 14 -13.16 29.62 -47.93
N GLY A 15 -13.93 30.50 -48.57
CA GLY A 15 -13.43 31.45 -49.58
C GLY A 15 -13.44 30.97 -51.04
N LEU A 16 -13.80 29.71 -51.30
CA LEU A 16 -13.99 29.18 -52.65
C LEU A 16 -15.40 29.50 -53.18
N THR A 17 -15.51 29.92 -54.44
CA THR A 17 -16.79 30.23 -55.12
C THR A 17 -16.94 29.41 -56.40
N GLY A 18 -18.16 29.04 -56.78
CA GLY A 18 -18.43 28.24 -57.99
C GLY A 18 -18.72 26.78 -57.66
N GLU A 19 -18.40 25.86 -58.57
CA GLU A 19 -18.49 24.42 -58.32
C GLU A 19 -17.35 24.01 -57.38
N VAL A 20 -17.68 23.55 -56.17
CA VAL A 20 -16.71 23.17 -55.14
C VAL A 20 -16.67 21.66 -55.01
N VAL A 21 -15.53 21.06 -55.35
CA VAL A 21 -15.25 19.64 -55.15
C VAL A 21 -14.23 19.53 -54.02
N LEU A 22 -14.61 18.84 -52.94
CA LEU A 22 -13.72 18.52 -51.82
C LEU A 22 -13.34 17.04 -51.85
N THR A 23 -12.08 16.77 -51.59
CA THR A 23 -11.51 15.44 -51.40
C THR A 23 -11.25 15.18 -49.92
N ALA A 24 -10.91 13.94 -49.57
CA ALA A 24 -10.49 13.58 -48.22
C ALA A 24 -9.29 14.41 -47.74
N ALA A 25 -8.36 14.76 -48.64
CA ALA A 25 -7.19 15.57 -48.31
C ALA A 25 -7.57 17.00 -47.90
N ASP A 26 -8.58 17.58 -48.57
CA ASP A 26 -9.01 18.97 -48.33
C ASP A 26 -9.59 19.19 -46.93
N VAL A 27 -10.04 18.13 -46.27
CA VAL A 27 -10.60 18.16 -44.92
C VAL A 27 -9.79 17.36 -43.90
N THR A 28 -8.57 16.93 -44.28
CA THR A 28 -7.71 16.07 -43.44
C THR A 28 -8.45 14.83 -42.93
N ALA A 29 -9.33 14.25 -43.75
CA ALA A 29 -10.08 13.08 -43.37
C ALA A 29 -9.11 11.92 -43.08
N VAL A 30 -9.25 11.34 -41.90
CA VAL A 30 -8.48 10.16 -41.50
C VAL A 30 -9.14 8.93 -42.14
N PRO A 31 -8.36 8.05 -42.80
CA PRO A 31 -8.89 6.80 -43.31
C PRO A 31 -9.58 5.96 -42.23
N ALA A 32 -10.63 5.24 -42.62
CA ALA A 32 -11.29 4.32 -41.72
C ALA A 32 -10.26 3.29 -41.17
N GLY A 33 -10.19 3.16 -39.83
CA GLY A 33 -9.28 2.24 -39.16
C GLY A 33 -7.92 2.82 -38.73
N GLU A 34 -7.64 4.08 -39.05
CA GLU A 34 -6.42 4.80 -38.61
C GLU A 34 -6.62 5.66 -37.36
N ALA A 35 -7.86 5.97 -36.99
CA ALA A 35 -8.19 6.71 -35.77
C ALA A 35 -9.35 6.08 -34.98
N VAL A 36 -9.33 6.31 -33.67
CA VAL A 36 -10.46 6.01 -32.78
C VAL A 36 -11.38 7.23 -32.73
N LEU A 37 -12.68 7.04 -32.92
CA LEU A 37 -13.67 8.13 -32.86
C LEU A 37 -14.06 8.44 -31.41
N LEU A 38 -14.50 9.68 -31.16
CA LEU A 38 -14.91 10.15 -29.84
C LEU A 38 -16.31 9.68 -29.42
N ALA A 39 -17.08 9.09 -30.33
CA ALA A 39 -18.45 8.65 -30.08
C ALA A 39 -18.77 7.38 -30.86
N GLY A 40 -19.69 6.59 -30.30
CA GLY A 40 -20.11 5.29 -30.83
C GLY A 40 -19.16 4.16 -30.47
N ASP A 41 -19.67 2.94 -30.54
CA ASP A 41 -18.87 1.73 -30.31
C ASP A 41 -17.92 1.51 -31.50
N GLN A 42 -16.71 1.06 -31.21
CA GLN A 42 -15.69 0.81 -32.22
C GLN A 42 -15.04 -0.56 -32.03
N THR A 43 -14.83 -1.26 -33.15
CA THR A 43 -14.03 -2.48 -33.21
C THR A 43 -12.68 -2.15 -33.83
N VAL A 44 -11.61 -2.54 -33.14
CA VAL A 44 -10.23 -2.37 -33.61
C VAL A 44 -9.68 -3.74 -33.98
N GLU A 45 -9.55 -4.01 -35.28
CA GLU A 45 -8.99 -5.27 -35.77
C GLU A 45 -7.45 -5.25 -35.81
N GLY A 46 -6.87 -6.45 -35.71
CA GLY A 46 -5.42 -6.68 -35.77
C GLY A 46 -4.68 -6.27 -34.50
N THR A 47 -3.35 -6.29 -34.57
CA THR A 47 -2.49 -5.84 -33.47
C THR A 47 -2.26 -4.33 -33.59
N LYS A 48 -2.54 -3.58 -32.52
CA LYS A 48 -2.20 -2.16 -32.40
C LYS A 48 -1.23 -1.96 -31.24
N THR A 49 -0.34 -0.98 -31.37
CA THR A 49 0.61 -0.59 -30.31
C THR A 49 0.25 0.79 -29.81
N PHE A 50 -0.05 0.92 -28.52
CA PHE A 50 -0.22 2.21 -27.87
C PHE A 50 1.11 2.66 -27.25
N ALA A 51 1.52 3.90 -27.51
CA ALA A 51 2.73 4.47 -26.91
C ALA A 51 2.63 4.54 -25.36
N VAL A 52 1.41 4.69 -24.85
CA VAL A 52 1.06 4.58 -23.42
C VAL A 52 -0.18 3.67 -23.32
N PRO A 53 -0.18 2.65 -22.44
CA PRO A 53 -1.35 1.80 -22.27
C PRO A 53 -2.62 2.62 -21.98
N PRO A 54 -3.77 2.26 -22.57
CA PRO A 54 -5.04 2.91 -22.25
C PRO A 54 -5.32 2.87 -20.75
N ALA A 55 -5.80 3.99 -20.20
CA ALA A 55 -6.18 4.11 -18.79
C ALA A 55 -7.69 4.38 -18.66
N THR A 56 -8.32 3.83 -17.62
CA THR A 56 -9.74 4.05 -17.32
C THR A 56 -9.93 4.32 -15.82
N ALA A 57 -10.88 5.20 -15.50
CA ALA A 57 -11.33 5.44 -14.12
C ALA A 57 -12.50 4.51 -13.72
N ALA A 58 -13.19 3.91 -14.70
CA ALA A 58 -14.33 3.04 -14.45
C ALA A 58 -13.88 1.66 -13.91
N ALA A 59 -14.66 1.10 -12.99
CA ALA A 59 -14.56 -0.32 -12.65
C ALA A 59 -15.18 -1.17 -13.78
N PRO A 60 -14.71 -2.41 -14.02
CA PRO A 60 -15.33 -3.30 -15.01
C PRO A 60 -16.78 -3.62 -14.61
N ALA A 61 -17.67 -3.62 -15.60
CA ALA A 61 -19.07 -4.01 -15.44
C ALA A 61 -19.37 -5.42 -15.99
N THR A 62 -18.47 -5.97 -16.81
CA THR A 62 -18.55 -7.29 -17.44
C THR A 62 -17.19 -7.97 -17.40
N ASP A 63 -17.17 -9.29 -17.58
CA ASP A 63 -15.96 -10.12 -17.43
C ASP A 63 -14.86 -9.78 -18.46
N ASP A 64 -15.25 -9.36 -19.67
CA ASP A 64 -14.32 -9.07 -20.78
C ASP A 64 -13.76 -7.63 -20.77
N ALA A 65 -14.10 -6.82 -19.76
CA ALA A 65 -13.63 -5.44 -19.68
C ALA A 65 -12.14 -5.38 -19.29
N LEU A 66 -11.38 -4.54 -19.99
CA LEU A 66 -10.04 -4.17 -19.55
C LEU A 66 -10.12 -3.46 -18.19
N THR A 67 -9.25 -3.84 -17.25
CA THR A 67 -9.27 -3.30 -15.88
C THR A 67 -8.00 -2.53 -15.55
N ARG A 68 -8.15 -1.46 -14.77
CA ARG A 68 -7.00 -0.78 -14.17
C ARG A 68 -6.33 -1.70 -13.15
N ARG A 69 -5.01 -1.73 -13.11
CA ARG A 69 -4.23 -2.55 -12.15
C ARG A 69 -4.71 -2.37 -10.71
N GLY A 70 -4.97 -1.13 -10.28
CA GLY A 70 -5.45 -0.87 -8.92
C GLY A 70 -6.85 -1.42 -8.60
N TYR A 71 -7.66 -1.76 -9.61
CA TYR A 71 -8.90 -2.51 -9.40
C TYR A 71 -8.56 -3.97 -9.15
N VAL A 72 -7.74 -4.58 -10.03
CA VAL A 72 -7.29 -5.97 -9.88
C VAL A 72 -6.64 -6.19 -8.52
N ASP A 73 -5.68 -5.34 -8.14
CA ASP A 73 -4.98 -5.44 -6.85
C ASP A 73 -5.95 -5.30 -5.66
N ALA A 74 -7.09 -4.63 -5.82
CA ALA A 74 -8.11 -4.49 -4.79
C ALA A 74 -9.07 -5.69 -4.71
N VAL A 75 -9.34 -6.37 -5.83
CA VAL A 75 -10.34 -7.45 -5.92
C VAL A 75 -9.78 -8.84 -6.11
N SER A 76 -8.48 -9.00 -6.40
CA SER A 76 -7.86 -10.29 -6.80
C SER A 76 -7.85 -11.37 -5.71
N ALA A 77 -8.41 -11.09 -4.54
CA ALA A 77 -8.59 -12.08 -3.49
C ALA A 77 -10.08 -12.18 -3.10
N ALA A 78 -10.89 -12.71 -4.01
CA ALA A 78 -12.30 -13.01 -3.70
C ALA A 78 -12.38 -13.87 -2.44
N GLY A 79 -13.08 -13.36 -1.41
CA GLY A 79 -13.25 -14.04 -0.12
C GLY A 79 -12.13 -13.83 0.92
N THR A 80 -11.11 -13.01 0.64
CA THR A 80 -10.06 -12.66 1.61
C THR A 80 -10.11 -11.16 1.92
N TRP A 81 -9.99 -10.79 3.19
CA TRP A 81 -9.88 -9.38 3.57
C TRP A 81 -8.52 -8.85 3.12
N SER A 82 -8.50 -7.68 2.50
CA SER A 82 -7.27 -6.95 2.15
C SER A 82 -7.00 -5.84 3.16
N PRO A 83 -5.75 -5.33 3.26
CA PRO A 83 -5.46 -4.16 4.07
C PRO A 83 -6.41 -2.99 3.79
N SER A 84 -6.65 -2.71 2.51
CA SER A 84 -7.51 -1.59 2.08
C SER A 84 -8.98 -1.78 2.44
N ALA A 85 -9.48 -3.03 2.49
CA ALA A 85 -10.83 -3.32 2.96
C ALA A 85 -11.04 -2.91 4.43
N MET A 86 -9.96 -2.82 5.21
CA MET A 86 -9.94 -2.41 6.61
C MET A 86 -9.36 -1.00 6.82
N GLY A 87 -9.13 -0.23 5.75
CA GLY A 87 -8.60 1.14 5.82
C GLY A 87 -7.09 1.25 5.99
N PHE A 88 -6.33 0.17 5.75
CA PHE A 88 -4.87 0.16 5.80
C PHE A 88 -4.25 0.16 4.39
N HIS A 89 -3.03 0.67 4.27
CA HIS A 89 -2.22 0.60 3.04
C HIS A 89 -1.52 -0.75 2.90
N GLY A 90 -1.21 -1.41 4.02
CA GLY A 90 -0.56 -2.71 4.10
C GLY A 90 -0.55 -3.22 5.53
N TRP A 91 -0.45 -4.53 5.70
CA TRP A 91 -0.28 -5.19 7.01
C TRP A 91 0.72 -6.34 6.93
N SER A 92 1.21 -6.82 8.07
CA SER A 92 2.15 -7.95 8.09
C SER A 92 1.46 -9.27 7.72
N PHE A 93 0.20 -9.43 8.10
CA PHE A 93 -0.69 -10.54 7.74
C PHE A 93 -2.15 -10.18 8.08
N ASP A 94 -3.10 -10.96 7.56
CA ASP A 94 -4.52 -10.81 7.89
C ASP A 94 -4.72 -11.04 9.40
N PRO A 95 -5.28 -10.07 10.15
CA PRO A 95 -5.50 -10.22 11.59
C PRO A 95 -6.40 -11.41 11.96
N ALA A 96 -7.21 -11.96 11.04
CA ALA A 96 -7.97 -13.19 11.29
C ALA A 96 -7.07 -14.41 11.53
N ALA A 97 -5.81 -14.37 11.09
CA ALA A 97 -4.81 -15.40 11.37
C ALA A 97 -4.12 -15.21 12.74
N SER A 98 -4.63 -14.33 13.60
CA SER A 98 -4.07 -13.99 14.92
C SER A 98 -4.92 -14.49 16.07
N SER A 99 -4.34 -14.60 17.27
CA SER A 99 -5.10 -14.88 18.49
C SER A 99 -4.71 -13.92 19.60
N ALA A 100 -5.71 -13.37 20.28
CA ALA A 100 -5.51 -12.56 21.48
C ALA A 100 -5.12 -13.39 22.71
N ASN A 101 -5.22 -14.72 22.65
CA ASN A 101 -4.79 -15.63 23.72
C ASN A 101 -3.27 -15.92 23.70
N SER A 102 -2.57 -15.56 22.63
CA SER A 102 -1.13 -15.72 22.45
C SER A 102 -0.56 -14.38 22.03
N VAL A 103 -0.04 -13.61 22.98
CA VAL A 103 0.46 -12.25 22.76
C VAL A 103 1.98 -12.19 22.77
N GLN A 104 2.54 -11.13 22.19
CA GLN A 104 3.96 -10.81 22.30
C GLN A 104 4.18 -9.67 23.29
N TYR A 105 4.91 -9.95 24.37
CA TYR A 105 5.54 -8.91 25.19
C TYR A 105 6.96 -8.68 24.68
N CYS A 106 7.31 -7.43 24.42
CA CYS A 106 8.64 -7.08 23.94
C CYS A 106 9.65 -7.03 25.11
N ILE A 107 10.88 -7.50 24.86
CA ILE A 107 11.97 -7.44 25.83
C ILE A 107 12.65 -6.07 25.73
N ASN A 108 12.95 -5.47 26.89
CA ASN A 108 13.60 -4.16 26.97
C ASN A 108 14.94 -4.14 26.23
N GLY A 109 15.16 -3.06 25.47
CA GLY A 109 16.36 -2.80 24.71
C GLY A 109 16.46 -3.55 23.38
N TRP A 110 15.46 -4.35 23.00
CA TRP A 110 15.44 -5.03 21.70
C TRP A 110 14.60 -4.26 20.69
N VAL A 111 15.12 -4.14 19.46
CA VAL A 111 14.39 -3.59 18.33
C VAL A 111 13.79 -4.74 17.53
N TYR A 112 12.47 -4.88 17.59
CA TYR A 112 11.69 -5.81 16.80
C TYR A 112 11.41 -5.22 15.42
N LEU A 113 11.43 -6.06 14.39
CA LEU A 113 11.17 -5.70 13.00
C LEU A 113 10.02 -6.54 12.46
N ILE A 114 9.02 -5.86 11.89
CA ILE A 114 7.78 -6.41 11.37
C ILE A 114 7.63 -5.97 9.91
N GLY A 115 7.69 -6.93 8.99
CA GLY A 115 7.69 -6.72 7.55
C GLY A 115 6.30 -6.42 7.02
N ILE A 116 6.16 -5.33 6.26
CA ILE A 116 4.91 -4.91 5.62
C ILE A 116 5.14 -4.77 4.11
N PRO A 117 4.41 -5.52 3.26
CA PRO A 117 4.37 -5.27 1.82
C PRO A 117 3.40 -4.13 1.47
N LEU A 118 3.83 -3.25 0.57
CA LEU A 118 2.98 -2.27 -0.10
C LEU A 118 2.94 -2.56 -1.59
N HIS A 119 1.73 -2.66 -2.14
CA HIS A 119 1.50 -2.99 -3.57
C HIS A 119 1.24 -1.76 -4.45
N ALA A 120 0.97 -0.60 -3.83
CA ALA A 120 0.74 0.69 -4.48
C ALA A 120 1.44 1.81 -3.70
N PRO A 121 1.71 2.98 -4.33
CA PRO A 121 2.19 4.15 -3.60
C PRO A 121 1.19 4.57 -2.51
N ALA A 122 1.69 5.00 -1.35
CA ALA A 122 0.87 5.40 -0.22
C ALA A 122 1.54 6.51 0.61
N LEU A 123 0.76 7.51 1.00
CA LEU A 123 1.19 8.51 1.97
C LEU A 123 0.98 7.97 3.39
N VAL A 124 2.02 7.33 3.93
CA VAL A 124 1.98 6.70 5.26
C VAL A 124 2.06 7.76 6.35
N LYS A 125 1.05 7.79 7.20
CA LYS A 125 0.91 8.71 8.33
C LYS A 125 1.08 8.00 9.66
N ASN A 126 0.72 6.72 9.73
CA ASN A 126 0.67 5.97 10.98
C ASN A 126 1.33 4.59 10.87
N VAL A 127 1.95 4.18 11.97
CA VAL A 127 2.19 2.77 12.27
C VAL A 127 1.06 2.30 13.19
N VAL A 128 0.51 1.14 12.91
CA VAL A 128 -0.68 0.61 13.62
C VAL A 128 -0.36 -0.74 14.23
N PHE A 129 -0.83 -0.95 15.45
CA PHE A 129 -0.79 -2.24 16.16
C PHE A 129 -2.17 -2.59 16.69
N TYR A 130 -2.40 -3.87 16.97
CA TYR A 130 -3.51 -4.28 17.83
C TYR A 130 -2.93 -4.72 19.17
N VAL A 131 -3.47 -4.16 20.25
CA VAL A 131 -3.02 -4.39 21.63
C VAL A 131 -4.16 -5.06 22.39
N PRO A 132 -4.15 -6.40 22.55
CA PRO A 132 -5.17 -7.13 23.29
C PRO A 132 -5.29 -6.71 24.76
N GLY A 133 -4.20 -6.22 25.37
CA GLY A 133 -4.22 -5.80 26.76
C GLY A 133 -3.03 -4.92 27.13
N TYR A 134 -3.31 -3.84 27.87
CA TYR A 134 -2.30 -3.09 28.61
C TYR A 134 -2.96 -2.40 29.81
N ALA A 135 -2.39 -2.58 31.00
CA ALA A 135 -2.93 -1.99 32.22
C ALA A 135 -2.76 -0.46 32.33
N GLY A 136 -1.93 0.17 31.47
CA GLY A 136 -1.65 1.61 31.57
C GLY A 136 -0.97 2.04 32.87
N ASN A 137 -0.27 1.12 33.52
CA ASN A 137 0.38 1.26 34.83
C ASN A 137 1.62 2.19 34.83
N ASN A 138 1.78 3.08 33.85
CA ASN A 138 2.96 3.94 33.64
C ASN A 138 4.31 3.21 33.61
N ALA A 139 4.31 1.88 33.45
CA ALA A 139 5.53 1.11 33.46
C ALA A 139 6.29 1.20 32.13
N LEU A 140 5.62 1.65 31.06
CA LEU A 140 6.23 1.93 29.77
C LEU A 140 7.17 3.14 29.90
N SER A 141 8.44 2.98 29.56
CA SER A 141 9.44 4.05 29.54
C SER A 141 9.20 4.98 28.38
N SER A 142 9.46 6.28 28.59
CA SER A 142 9.46 7.30 27.53
C SER A 142 10.43 6.97 26.39
N SER A 143 11.42 6.11 26.63
CA SER A 143 12.35 5.57 25.63
C SER A 143 11.75 4.42 24.78
N SER A 144 10.44 4.39 24.58
CA SER A 144 9.74 3.39 23.75
C SER A 144 9.20 4.03 22.49
N TYR A 145 9.48 3.45 21.32
CA TYR A 145 9.17 4.07 20.03
C TYR A 145 8.76 3.03 18.99
N ALA A 146 7.93 3.45 18.04
CA ALA A 146 7.73 2.75 16.79
C ALA A 146 8.25 3.60 15.63
N GLY A 147 8.49 2.96 14.48
CA GLY A 147 9.00 3.66 13.31
C GLY A 147 8.86 2.84 12.04
N LEU A 148 9.17 3.48 10.92
CA LEU A 148 9.11 2.89 9.59
C LEU A 148 10.51 2.89 8.96
N TYR A 149 10.87 1.78 8.36
CA TYR A 149 12.12 1.59 7.64
C TYR A 149 11.87 1.03 6.25
N THR A 150 12.66 1.48 5.29
CA THR A 150 12.75 0.84 3.96
C THR A 150 13.36 -0.56 4.08
N ALA A 151 13.21 -1.41 3.04
CA ALA A 151 13.90 -2.69 2.96
C ALA A 151 15.44 -2.60 3.00
N ALA A 152 16.02 -1.42 2.72
CA ALA A 152 17.45 -1.15 2.84
C ALA A 152 17.89 -0.79 4.27
N GLY A 153 16.99 -0.87 5.26
CA GLY A 153 17.31 -0.59 6.66
C GLY A 153 17.46 0.90 7.00
N LYS A 154 17.09 1.82 6.10
CA LYS A 154 17.02 3.26 6.39
C LYS A 154 15.71 3.62 7.09
N ARG A 155 15.77 4.34 8.22
CA ARG A 155 14.59 4.89 8.92
C ARG A 155 14.01 6.05 8.12
N VAL A 156 12.70 5.98 7.87
CA VAL A 156 11.94 6.98 7.11
C VAL A 156 10.76 7.55 7.90
N GLY A 157 10.43 6.94 9.03
CA GLY A 157 9.43 7.45 9.96
C GLY A 157 9.78 7.10 11.41
N LEU A 158 9.38 7.97 12.33
CA LEU A 158 9.50 7.78 13.77
C LEU A 158 8.23 8.31 14.43
N THR A 159 7.71 7.62 15.44
CA THR A 159 6.58 8.09 16.23
C THR A 159 7.06 8.95 17.41
N ALA A 160 6.13 9.67 18.05
CA ALA A 160 6.35 10.11 19.43
C ALA A 160 6.54 8.90 20.36
N SER A 161 6.85 9.15 21.63
CA SER A 161 6.99 8.09 22.62
C SER A 161 5.71 7.26 22.74
N LEU A 162 5.84 5.94 22.80
CA LEU A 162 4.71 5.03 22.92
C LEU A 162 3.95 5.19 24.25
N THR A 163 4.57 5.78 25.27
CA THR A 163 3.89 6.07 26.55
C THR A 163 2.72 7.02 26.39
N THR A 164 2.77 7.90 25.39
CA THR A 164 1.69 8.86 25.10
C THR A 164 0.72 8.33 24.04
N LEU A 165 1.08 7.24 23.36
CA LEU A 165 0.33 6.73 22.20
C LEU A 165 -0.42 5.42 22.51
N ILE A 166 0.08 4.61 23.44
CA ILE A 166 -0.56 3.35 23.86
C ILE A 166 -1.25 3.57 25.22
N PRO A 167 -2.56 3.81 25.25
CA PRO A 167 -3.31 3.97 26.50
C PRO A 167 -3.52 2.61 27.19
N ALA A 168 -4.04 2.64 28.42
CA ALA A 168 -4.67 1.47 29.02
C ALA A 168 -5.73 0.91 28.06
N THR A 169 -5.74 -0.41 27.86
CA THR A 169 -6.60 -1.02 26.86
C THR A 169 -6.92 -2.48 27.16
N GLU A 170 -8.09 -2.90 26.68
CA GLU A 170 -8.56 -4.29 26.62
C GLU A 170 -9.10 -4.52 25.19
N GLY A 171 -8.22 -4.97 24.29
CA GLY A 171 -8.56 -5.23 22.89
C GLY A 171 -8.77 -4.00 22.01
N ARG A 172 -7.70 -3.30 21.62
CA ARG A 172 -7.81 -2.09 20.79
C ARG A 172 -6.77 -2.00 19.68
N THR A 173 -7.21 -1.50 18.53
CA THR A 173 -6.31 -0.98 17.49
C THR A 173 -5.69 0.33 17.95
N VAL A 174 -4.39 0.34 18.13
CA VAL A 174 -3.61 1.52 18.51
C VAL A 174 -2.94 2.11 17.29
N ILE A 175 -3.26 3.38 17.02
CA ILE A 175 -2.72 4.17 15.92
C ILE A 175 -1.59 5.02 16.48
N CYS A 176 -0.37 4.82 15.98
CA CYS A 176 0.81 5.56 16.37
C CYS A 176 1.25 6.48 15.22
N PRO A 177 0.91 7.78 15.25
CA PRO A 177 1.28 8.71 14.19
C PRO A 177 2.79 8.87 14.07
N LEU A 178 3.28 8.92 12.83
CA LEU A 178 4.63 9.34 12.51
C LEU A 178 4.74 10.86 12.70
N SER A 179 5.86 11.34 13.25
CA SER A 179 6.12 12.77 13.39
C SER A 179 6.21 13.51 12.05
N ALA A 180 6.51 12.77 10.97
CA ALA A 180 6.44 13.24 9.60
C ALA A 180 5.83 12.13 8.73
N GLN A 181 4.91 12.51 7.85
CA GLN A 181 4.31 11.60 6.87
C GLN A 181 5.37 11.19 5.83
N TYR A 182 5.24 9.99 5.28
CA TYR A 182 6.20 9.45 4.32
C TYR A 182 5.48 8.98 3.04
N ASP A 183 5.92 9.49 1.89
CA ASP A 183 5.44 9.05 0.58
C ASP A 183 6.13 7.74 0.18
N ALA A 184 5.50 6.62 0.57
CA ALA A 184 6.03 5.29 0.37
C ALA A 184 5.73 4.78 -1.05
N GLN A 185 6.77 4.35 -1.75
CA GLN A 185 6.64 3.64 -3.02
C GLN A 185 6.31 2.15 -2.79
N PRO A 186 5.73 1.44 -3.77
CA PRO A 186 5.53 0.00 -3.70
C PRO A 186 6.82 -0.74 -3.34
N GLY A 187 6.74 -1.71 -2.44
CA GLY A 187 7.91 -2.42 -1.95
C GLY A 187 7.71 -3.03 -0.56
N LEU A 188 8.82 -3.49 0.02
CA LEU A 188 8.85 -4.04 1.37
C LEU A 188 9.39 -3.00 2.35
N TYR A 189 8.76 -2.94 3.52
CA TYR A 189 9.14 -2.07 4.62
C TYR A 189 9.21 -2.86 5.92
N TRP A 190 9.93 -2.34 6.90
CA TRP A 190 9.80 -2.76 8.28
C TRP A 190 9.11 -1.69 9.11
N VAL A 191 8.04 -2.07 9.79
CA VAL A 191 7.66 -1.43 11.04
C VAL A 191 8.64 -1.91 12.12
N ALA A 192 9.31 -0.98 12.78
CA ALA A 192 10.21 -1.27 13.89
C ALA A 192 9.56 -0.87 15.21
N LEU A 193 9.87 -1.62 16.27
CA LEU A 193 9.32 -1.43 17.60
C LEU A 193 10.41 -1.64 18.65
N VAL A 194 10.64 -0.64 19.50
CA VAL A 194 11.44 -0.77 20.73
C VAL A 194 10.55 -0.42 21.92
N VAL A 195 10.46 -1.33 22.88
CA VAL A 195 9.62 -1.20 24.06
C VAL A 195 10.52 -1.36 25.26
N ASN A 196 10.66 -0.27 26.01
CA ASN A 196 11.51 -0.21 27.18
C ASN A 196 10.63 0.03 28.39
N GLY A 197 10.79 -0.77 29.44
CA GLY A 197 9.91 -0.74 30.60
C GLY A 197 8.47 -1.19 30.28
N PRO A 198 7.82 -1.94 31.17
CA PRO A 198 8.44 -2.85 32.13
C PRO A 198 9.06 -4.04 31.39
N SER A 199 10.12 -4.61 31.97
CA SER A 199 10.75 -5.85 31.48
C SER A 199 10.93 -6.85 32.61
N PRO A 200 10.74 -8.14 32.33
CA PRO A 200 9.69 -8.76 31.51
C PRO A 200 8.65 -9.40 32.48
N ASN A 201 7.35 -9.57 32.20
CA ASN A 201 6.78 -10.77 31.56
C ASN A 201 5.25 -10.65 31.32
N SER A 202 4.60 -9.56 31.72
CA SER A 202 3.13 -9.42 31.62
C SER A 202 2.58 -8.01 31.84
N ASN A 203 3.45 -7.04 32.15
CA ASN A 203 3.01 -5.75 32.68
C ASN A 203 3.07 -4.61 31.66
N GLY A 204 3.64 -4.85 30.48
CA GLY A 204 3.71 -3.90 29.36
C GLY A 204 2.58 -4.11 28.36
N PRO A 205 2.55 -3.37 27.25
CA PRO A 205 1.59 -3.62 26.18
C PRO A 205 1.76 -5.02 25.59
N ALA A 206 0.67 -5.78 25.57
CA ALA A 206 0.59 -7.05 24.87
C ALA A 206 0.34 -6.77 23.38
N PHE A 207 1.24 -7.17 22.49
CA PHE A 207 1.03 -7.01 21.05
C PHE A 207 0.42 -8.28 20.46
N MET A 208 -0.58 -8.13 19.59
CA MET A 208 -1.17 -9.24 18.86
C MET A 208 -0.14 -9.90 17.93
N ARG A 209 -0.18 -11.23 17.83
CA ARG A 209 0.66 -12.02 16.92
C ARG A 209 -0.14 -13.16 16.29
N GLY A 210 0.40 -13.80 15.26
CA GLY A 210 -0.27 -14.93 14.57
C GLY A 210 -0.68 -16.08 15.51
N ALA A 211 -1.90 -16.60 15.35
CA ALA A 211 -2.54 -17.67 16.12
C ALA A 211 -1.99 -19.05 15.81
N SER A 212 -2.05 -19.96 16.80
CA SER A 212 -1.82 -21.40 16.66
C SER A 212 -0.47 -21.79 16.04
N MET A 213 0.49 -20.91 16.23
CA MET A 213 1.87 -21.20 16.03
C MET A 213 2.41 -21.60 17.40
N GLY A 214 2.94 -22.81 17.57
CA GLY A 214 3.62 -23.17 18.82
C GLY A 214 4.79 -22.22 19.14
N GLU A 215 5.71 -22.65 20.00
CA GLU A 215 6.88 -21.82 20.37
C GLU A 215 7.75 -21.32 19.18
N ALA A 216 7.55 -21.85 17.97
CA ALA A 216 8.21 -21.44 16.74
C ALA A 216 7.22 -21.18 15.57
N PRO A 217 6.48 -20.07 15.55
CA PRO A 217 5.74 -19.65 14.35
C PRO A 217 6.57 -19.66 13.09
N GLY A 218 5.96 -20.18 12.03
CA GLY A 218 6.40 -20.02 10.65
C GLY A 218 6.39 -18.56 10.15
N GLY A 219 6.24 -17.56 11.04
CA GLY A 219 6.32 -16.14 10.68
C GLY A 219 7.62 -15.79 9.93
N SER A 220 8.69 -16.53 10.17
CA SER A 220 9.95 -16.36 9.44
C SER A 220 10.08 -17.18 8.15
N ALA A 221 9.07 -17.92 7.70
CA ALA A 221 9.11 -18.76 6.50
C ALA A 221 9.45 -17.93 5.24
N ARG A 222 10.61 -18.19 4.66
CA ARG A 222 11.16 -17.50 3.49
C ARG A 222 12.27 -18.32 2.83
N MET A 223 12.57 -18.02 1.57
CA MET A 223 13.76 -18.55 0.90
C MET A 223 15.05 -17.98 1.52
N PRO A 224 16.16 -18.73 1.54
CA PRO A 224 17.47 -18.23 1.98
C PRO A 224 17.85 -16.91 1.29
N GLY A 225 18.41 -15.96 2.05
CA GLY A 225 18.84 -14.65 1.55
C GLY A 225 17.72 -13.68 1.18
N LYS A 226 16.44 -14.05 1.37
CA LYS A 226 15.32 -13.12 1.14
C LYS A 226 14.96 -12.34 2.40
N PHE A 227 14.16 -11.29 2.17
CA PHE A 227 13.69 -10.34 3.17
C PHE A 227 13.13 -11.03 4.42
N ILE A 228 13.60 -10.59 5.59
CA ILE A 228 13.19 -11.14 6.88
C ILE A 228 11.89 -10.47 7.30
N ARG A 229 10.75 -11.17 7.18
CA ARG A 229 9.45 -10.61 7.55
C ARG A 229 9.35 -10.34 9.06
N HIS A 230 9.74 -11.28 9.90
CA HIS A 230 9.74 -11.09 11.34
C HIS A 230 11.15 -11.31 11.88
N GLY A 231 11.67 -10.29 12.54
CA GLY A 231 13.05 -10.30 13.00
C GLY A 231 13.30 -9.31 14.12
N ARG A 232 14.58 -9.18 14.46
CA ARG A 232 15.09 -8.19 15.39
C ARG A 232 16.50 -7.79 15.01
N LEU A 233 16.95 -6.66 15.52
CA LEU A 233 18.37 -6.32 15.47
C LEU A 233 19.15 -7.16 16.50
N GLY A 234 20.37 -7.58 16.16
CA GLY A 234 21.23 -8.35 17.06
C GLY A 234 21.81 -7.56 18.24
N VAL A 235 21.68 -6.22 18.22
CA VAL A 235 22.18 -5.33 19.27
C VAL A 235 21.07 -5.05 20.28
N THR A 236 21.39 -5.17 21.58
CA THR A 236 20.47 -4.98 22.70
C THR A 236 20.74 -3.66 23.45
N GLY A 237 19.92 -3.32 24.44
CA GLY A 237 20.08 -2.10 25.25
C GLY A 237 19.65 -0.81 24.54
N GLN A 238 18.90 -0.93 23.43
CA GLN A 238 18.47 0.20 22.64
C GLN A 238 17.44 1.05 23.40
N THR A 239 17.74 2.35 23.56
CA THR A 239 16.81 3.35 24.11
C THR A 239 16.12 4.19 23.03
N SER A 240 16.40 3.89 21.76
CA SER A 240 15.83 4.55 20.60
C SER A 240 15.84 3.61 19.40
N LEU A 241 15.12 3.99 18.35
CA LEU A 241 15.25 3.35 17.05
C LEU A 241 16.51 3.89 16.33
N PRO A 242 17.36 3.07 15.71
CA PRO A 242 18.51 3.56 14.95
C PRO A 242 18.08 4.38 13.73
N THR A 243 18.94 5.24 13.20
CA THR A 243 18.65 5.98 11.96
C THR A 243 18.79 5.10 10.71
N ALA A 244 19.66 4.09 10.78
CA ALA A 244 19.79 3.03 9.79
C ALA A 244 20.40 1.77 10.41
N PHE A 245 20.26 0.64 9.72
CA PHE A 245 20.96 -0.60 10.00
C PHE A 245 21.24 -1.35 8.69
N ASP A 246 22.21 -2.27 8.71
CA ASP A 246 22.44 -3.18 7.58
C ASP A 246 21.41 -4.33 7.63
N PRO A 247 20.55 -4.50 6.60
CA PRO A 247 19.63 -5.62 6.49
C PRO A 247 20.27 -7.01 6.70
N GLY A 248 21.55 -7.19 6.38
CA GLY A 248 22.30 -8.43 6.58
C GLY A 248 22.49 -8.80 8.07
N THR A 249 22.35 -7.84 8.98
CA THR A 249 22.47 -8.03 10.43
C THR A 249 21.15 -8.37 11.12
N VAL A 250 20.04 -8.39 10.38
CA VAL A 250 18.72 -8.72 10.94
C VAL A 250 18.69 -10.20 11.30
N VAL A 251 18.36 -10.49 12.55
CA VAL A 251 18.18 -11.85 13.05
C VAL A 251 16.72 -12.23 12.89
N ALA A 252 16.46 -13.38 12.26
CA ALA A 252 15.11 -13.93 12.18
C ALA A 252 14.55 -14.19 13.57
N ASP A 253 13.29 -13.84 13.79
CA ASP A 253 12.64 -13.97 15.08
C ASP A 253 11.24 -14.55 14.89
N SER A 254 10.75 -15.23 15.92
CA SER A 254 9.44 -15.83 15.97
C SER A 254 8.36 -14.84 16.44
N ASN A 255 8.69 -13.57 16.76
CA ASN A 255 7.74 -12.59 17.31
C ASN A 255 6.36 -12.54 16.63
N ALA A 256 6.31 -12.71 15.29
CA ALA A 256 5.10 -12.73 14.47
C ALA A 256 4.09 -11.61 14.81
N ILE A 257 4.57 -10.43 15.22
CA ILE A 257 3.73 -9.32 15.65
C ILE A 257 2.90 -8.81 14.47
N TRP A 258 1.61 -8.57 14.71
CA TRP A 258 0.75 -7.90 13.76
C TRP A 258 1.00 -6.38 13.77
N ALA A 259 1.23 -5.81 12.59
CA ALA A 259 1.29 -4.37 12.40
C ALA A 259 0.72 -3.99 11.04
N ALA A 260 0.31 -2.73 10.90
CA ALA A 260 -0.19 -2.16 9.66
C ALA A 260 0.27 -0.71 9.45
N LEU A 261 0.07 -0.20 8.24
CA LEU A 261 0.34 1.18 7.83
C LEU A 261 -0.97 1.85 7.37
N SER A 262 -1.19 3.12 7.74
CA SER A 262 -2.29 3.96 7.25
C SER A 262 -1.89 5.42 7.11
#